data_AF-A0A9E4GKR6-F1
#
_entry.id   AF-A0A9E4GKR6-F1
#
_cell.length_a   1.000
_cell.length_b   1.000
_cell.length_c   1.000
_cell.angle_alpha   90.00
_cell.angle_beta   90.00
_cell.angle_gamma   90.00
#
_symmetry.space_group_name_H-M   'P 1'
#
loop_
_entity.id
_entity.type
_entity.pdbx_description
1 polymer ?
#
loop_
_entity_poly.entity_id
_entity_poly.type
_entity_poly.pdbx_seq_one_letter_code
_entity_poly.pdbx_strand_id
1 'polypeptide(L)' 'MDHVVGVYQGIVRDNRDPQKRLRLKVEVFEVPGVAEWALPCLPPGVETLPGVGETVWLVFQGGDRRKPVWLGVLPGSLT' A
#
# COMPACT_ATOMS: atom_id res chain seq x y z
N MET A 1 0.99 -11.98 -19.26
CA MET A 1 1.35 -11.01 -18.18
C MET A 1 0.25 -11.15 -17.16
N ASP A 2 0.57 -11.63 -15.96
CA ASP A 2 -0.47 -11.90 -14.96
C ASP A 2 -0.98 -10.55 -14.43
N HIS A 3 -2.24 -10.23 -14.76
CA HIS A 3 -2.92 -9.05 -14.25
C HIS A 3 -3.31 -9.31 -12.79
N VAL A 4 -2.86 -8.43 -11.90
CA VAL A 4 -3.14 -8.50 -10.47
C VAL A 4 -4.45 -7.76 -10.21
N VAL A 5 -5.57 -8.48 -10.26
CA VAL A 5 -6.92 -7.91 -10.19
C VAL A 5 -7.56 -8.23 -8.85
N GLY A 6 -7.96 -7.19 -8.12
CA GLY A 6 -8.62 -7.32 -6.83
C GLY A 6 -8.10 -6.32 -5.81
N VAL A 7 -8.63 -6.44 -4.59
CA VAL A 7 -8.13 -5.74 -3.40
C VAL A 7 -7.32 -6.73 -2.58
N TYR A 8 -6.13 -6.31 -2.18
CA TYR A 8 -5.15 -7.14 -1.47
C TYR A 8 -4.83 -6.53 -0.12
N GLN A 9 -4.35 -7.37 0.79
CA GLN A 9 -3.72 -6.92 2.03
C GLN A 9 -2.21 -6.92 1.87
N GLY A 10 -1.56 -5.95 2.51
CA GLY A 10 -0.11 -5.94 2.58
C GLY A 10 0.41 -5.29 3.85
N ILE A 11 1.62 -5.67 4.22
CA ILE A 11 2.29 -5.19 5.43
C ILE A 11 3.21 -4.02 5.07
N VAL A 12 3.10 -2.93 5.80
CA VAL A 12 3.97 -1.77 5.62
C VAL A 12 5.40 -2.13 6.03
N ARG A 13 6.35 -1.95 5.11
CA ARG A 13 7.78 -2.20 5.31
C ARG A 13 8.60 -0.90 5.41
N ASP A 14 8.12 0.18 4.78
CA ASP A 14 8.71 1.51 4.93
C ASP A 14 7.64 2.58 4.70
N ASN A 15 7.55 3.54 5.63
CA ASN A 15 6.65 4.70 5.54
C ASN A 15 7.41 6.03 5.46
N ARG A 16 8.74 5.99 5.36
CA ARG A 16 9.60 7.19 5.26
C ARG A 16 9.72 7.63 3.82
N ASP A 17 8.61 8.05 3.25
CA ASP A 17 8.56 8.52 1.87
C ASP A 17 9.48 9.75 1.65
N PRO A 18 10.57 9.63 0.86
CA PRO A 18 11.47 10.75 0.62
C PRO A 18 10.82 11.91 -0.14
N GLN A 19 9.71 11.67 -0.84
CA GLN A 19 8.95 12.71 -1.55
C GLN A 19 7.89 13.37 -0.66
N LYS A 20 7.66 12.88 0.57
CA LYS A 20 6.62 13.36 1.48
C LYS A 20 5.22 13.37 0.85
N ARG A 21 4.87 12.29 0.14
CA ARG A 21 3.59 12.10 -0.56
C ARG A 21 2.74 10.97 0.05
N LEU A 22 2.98 10.62 1.32
CA LEU A 22 2.30 9.55 2.04
C LEU A 22 2.35 8.19 1.31
N ARG A 23 3.44 7.92 0.57
CA ARG A 23 3.64 6.63 -0.08
C ARG A 23 4.14 5.60 0.91
N LEU A 24 3.80 4.34 0.67
CA LEU A 24 4.21 3.21 1.51
C LEU A 24 4.94 2.16 0.67
N LYS A 25 6.05 1.61 1.17
CA LYS A 25 6.53 0.32 0.68
C LYS A 25 5.73 -0.77 1.39
N VAL A 26 5.04 -1.60 0.62
CA VAL A 26 4.14 -2.61 1.15
C VAL A 26 4.54 -3.97 0.57
N GLU A 27 4.71 -4.95 1.46
CA GLU A 27 4.87 -6.34 1.05
C GLU A 27 3.50 -7.00 0.94
N VAL A 28 3.25 -7.63 -0.21
CA VAL A 28 1.98 -8.30 -0.52
C VAL A 28 2.28 -9.78 -0.76
N PHE A 29 1.96 -10.65 0.18
CA PHE A 29 2.35 -12.07 0.09
C PHE A 29 1.73 -12.78 -1.12
N GLU A 30 0.50 -12.42 -1.50
CA GLU A 30 -0.19 -12.95 -2.67
C GLU A 30 0.41 -12.44 -4.00
N VAL A 31 1.21 -11.38 -3.96
CA VAL A 31 1.78 -10.72 -5.14
C VAL A 31 3.28 -10.46 -4.89
N PRO A 32 4.13 -11.50 -5.03
CA PRO A 32 5.55 -11.36 -4.74
C PRO A 32 6.26 -10.38 -5.68
N GLY A 33 7.29 -9.71 -5.17
CA GLY A 33 8.13 -8.80 -5.93
C GLY A 33 7.58 -7.38 -6.11
N VAL A 34 6.60 -6.96 -5.30
CA VAL A 34 6.19 -5.56 -5.21
C VAL A 34 7.27 -4.77 -4.48
N ALA A 35 8.15 -4.10 -5.22
CA ALA A 35 9.24 -3.28 -4.68
C ALA A 35 8.96 -1.77 -4.75
N GLU A 36 7.80 -1.38 -5.31
CA GLU A 36 7.47 0.00 -5.61
C GLU A 36 6.71 0.69 -4.46
N TRP A 37 6.81 2.02 -4.43
CA TRP A 37 6.08 2.87 -3.50
C TRP A 37 4.59 2.92 -3.88
N ALA A 38 3.73 2.39 -3.01
CA ALA A 38 2.28 2.47 -3.15
C ALA A 38 1.81 3.92 -2.98
N LEU A 39 1.07 4.42 -3.96
CA LEU A 39 0.44 5.75 -3.89
C LEU A 39 -0.75 5.73 -2.93
N PRO A 40 -0.99 6.80 -2.17
CA PRO A 40 -2.21 6.92 -1.37
C PRO A 40 -3.44 7.18 -2.25
N CYS A 41 -4.55 6.54 -1.91
CA CYS A 41 -5.90 6.92 -2.35
C CYS A 41 -6.71 7.34 -1.13
N LEU A 42 -6.45 8.56 -0.64
CA LEU A 42 -7.08 9.10 0.56
C LEU A 42 -8.01 10.27 0.22
N PRO A 43 -9.06 10.50 1.03
CA PRO A 43 -9.85 11.72 0.94
C PRO A 43 -8.99 12.97 1.17
N PRO A 44 -9.36 14.12 0.58
CA PRO A 44 -8.70 15.39 0.84
C PRO A 44 -8.67 15.72 2.34
N GLY A 45 -7.51 16.19 2.84
CA GLY A 45 -7.33 16.58 4.24
C GLY A 45 -7.12 15.42 5.22
N VAL A 46 -7.13 14.16 4.76
CA VAL A 46 -6.80 13.00 5.58
C VAL A 46 -5.30 12.69 5.44
N GLU A 47 -4.55 12.94 6.50
CA GLU A 47 -3.15 12.54 6.63
C GLU A 47 -3.05 11.41 7.65
N THR A 48 -3.39 10.19 7.23
CA THR A 48 -3.07 8.99 8.00
C THR A 48 -1.77 8.41 7.44
N LEU A 49 -0.77 8.20 8.29
CA LEU A 49 0.49 7.56 7.91
C LEU A 49 0.64 6.27 8.70
N PRO A 50 0.35 5.12 8.07
CA PRO A 50 0.46 3.82 8.73
C PRO A 50 1.91 3.54 9.17
N GLY A 51 2.05 2.92 10.34
CA GLY A 51 3.30 2.46 10.90
C GLY A 51 3.89 1.26 10.16
N VAL A 52 5.21 1.09 10.23
CA VAL A 52 5.86 -0.16 9.77
C VAL A 52 5.32 -1.33 10.60
N GLY A 53 4.89 -2.40 9.92
CA GLY A 53 4.26 -3.57 10.54
C GLY A 53 2.72 -3.54 10.50
N GLU A 54 2.10 -2.40 10.27
CA GLU A 54 0.64 -2.32 10.09
C GLU A 54 0.21 -2.90 8.74
N THR A 55 -1.06 -3.32 8.69
CA THR A 55 -1.66 -3.89 7.48
C THR A 55 -2.50 -2.84 6.77
N VAL A 56 -2.32 -2.73 5.46
CA VAL A 56 -3.12 -1.86 4.59
C VAL A 56 -3.84 -2.64 3.51
N TRP A 57 -4.95 -2.10 3.06
CA TRP A 57 -5.63 -2.53 1.84
C TRP A 57 -5.04 -1.83 0.63
N LEU A 58 -4.85 -2.54 -0.48
CA LEU A 58 -4.28 -1.97 -1.70
C LEU A 58 -4.84 -2.61 -2.97
N VAL A 59 -4.67 -1.91 -4.08
CA VAL A 59 -4.98 -2.35 -5.45
C VAL A 59 -3.78 -2.03 -6.35
N PHE A 60 -3.82 -2.56 -7.58
CA PHE A 60 -2.81 -2.28 -8.60
C PHE A 60 -3.45 -1.58 -9.80
N GLN A 61 -2.96 -0.40 -10.16
CA GLN A 61 -3.55 0.41 -11.23
C GLN A 61 -3.50 -0.36 -12.57
N GLY A 62 -4.67 -0.65 -13.14
CA GLY A 62 -4.77 -1.46 -14.37
C GLY A 62 -4.27 -2.91 -14.21
N GLY A 63 -4.15 -3.39 -12.98
CA GLY A 63 -3.56 -4.69 -12.65
C GLY A 63 -2.04 -4.77 -12.83
N ASP A 64 -1.34 -3.65 -13.01
CA ASP A 64 0.13 -3.60 -13.10
C ASP A 64 0.74 -3.63 -11.70
N ARG A 65 1.41 -4.74 -11.35
CA ARG A 65 2.06 -4.93 -10.04
C ARG A 65 3.09 -3.85 -9.66
N ARG A 66 3.59 -3.09 -10.64
CA ARG A 66 4.53 -1.97 -10.44
C ARG A 66 3.83 -0.66 -10.09
N LYS A 67 2.49 -0.63 -10.10
CA LYS A 67 1.69 0.56 -9.79
C LYS A 67 0.73 0.31 -8.61
N PRO A 68 1.26 -0.02 -7.41
CA PRO A 68 0.44 -0.21 -6.23
C PRO A 68 -0.21 1.10 -5.76
N VAL A 69 -1.42 1.00 -5.23
CA VAL A 69 -2.19 2.09 -4.62
C VAL A 69 -2.79 1.57 -3.33
N TRP A 70 -2.47 2.19 -2.19
CA TRP A 70 -3.04 1.82 -0.89
C TRP A 70 -4.30 2.66 -0.60
N LEU A 71 -5.32 1.99 -0.06
CA LEU A 71 -6.69 2.50 0.08
C LEU A 71 -7.03 2.87 1.53
N GLY A 72 -6.39 2.22 2.50
CA GLY A 72 -6.65 2.45 3.92
C GLY A 72 -5.98 1.41 4.81
N VAL A 73 -6.07 1.64 6.12
CA VAL A 73 -5.51 0.77 7.16
C VAL A 73 -6.54 -0.28 7.57
N LEU A 74 -6.09 -1.51 7.81
CA LEU A 74 -6.93 -2.53 8.43
C LEU A 74 -7.14 -2.20 9.92
N PRO A 75 -8.39 -2.04 10.39
CA PRO A 75 -8.65 -1.77 11.80
C PRO A 75 -8.06 -2.86 12.70
N GLY A 76 -7.37 -2.46 13.77
CA GLY A 76 -6.79 -3.39 14.73
C GLY A 76 -5.50 -4.08 14.26
N SER A 77 -4.86 -3.61 13.18
CA SER A 77 -3.50 -4.04 12.85
C SER A 77 -2.49 -3.44 13.83
N LEU A 78 -2.40 -4.05 15.02
CA LEU A 78 -1.41 -3.84 16.08
C LEU A 78 -1.29 -2.42 16.68
N THR A 79 -1.88 -2.25 17.87
CA THR A 79 -1.41 -1.31 18.91
C THR A 79 -0.11 -1.79 19.54
#